data_AF-A0A517TPW4-F1
#
_entry.id   AF-A0A517TPW4-F1
#
_cell.length_a   1.000
_cell.length_b   1.000
_cell.length_c   1.000
_cell.angle_alpha   90.00
_cell.angle_beta   90.00
_cell.angle_gamma   90.00
#
_symmetry.space_group_name_H-M   'P 1'
#
loop_
_entity.id
_entity.type
_entity.pdbx_description
1 polymer ?
#
loop_
_entity_poly.entity_id
_entity_poly.type
_entity_poly.pdbx_seq_one_letter_code
_entity_poly.pdbx_strand_id
1 'polypeptide(L)'
;MTETTIHFACDACGKGFNTPSQHAGRSTACPGCGATLTVPAESTRVDPLADLVGFSCGLCGTRMDVPSRYIGRKVKCPDCHKATVVPAPEAPAPKRALRDFEAYDVYEGEQQPRGIDLARAAPKSVHFICSRCQTHLTAPIDQVGQPITCPDCGAKTPAPRPRPEDEPKPIPIDAGYDVEAAVDTSAMTAGLYEEYTKQTPAGYRDMRKRAEEGGKRSGRPEPKGLPVVTDLLGLFRSRSFLAVWLALSAGVAATSGSLLLAATMLGMGAGPFGVLAAISFFAMGAMFGLLAFAGLAAYGLAVFSQSCEGAPHVEEWPLTIPTEWWGAALQLLLALVVSAASAGGLAALIDLGPAETGLAVLVSLWLVLPWVLLSQIDSGSMFGVFSPRLLRTLWHAPFSWIAFYSVSALGAGLWAVSSVLLSWVSPYLAIAVAPLTALAALQYAWLLGRLAWVIAAATPDWALNEPAETP
;
A
#
# COMPACT_ATOMS: atom_id res chain seq x y z
N MET A 1 -10.29 -29.65 -27.77
CA MET A 1 -10.91 -28.61 -28.63
C MET A 1 -12.02 -27.98 -27.81
N THR A 2 -11.79 -26.78 -27.28
CA THR A 2 -12.77 -26.07 -26.44
C THR A 2 -13.78 -25.38 -27.34
N GLU A 3 -15.05 -25.79 -27.28
CA GLU A 3 -16.13 -25.16 -28.04
C GLU A 3 -16.39 -23.74 -27.51
N THR A 4 -16.29 -22.75 -28.40
CA THR A 4 -16.54 -21.34 -28.06
C THR A 4 -18.05 -21.08 -28.03
N THR A 5 -18.58 -20.66 -26.90
CA THR A 5 -20.00 -20.29 -26.72
C THR A 5 -20.22 -18.80 -27.02
N ILE A 6 -21.25 -18.48 -27.80
CA ILE A 6 -21.69 -17.11 -28.11
C ILE A 6 -22.84 -16.73 -27.18
N HIS A 7 -22.70 -15.59 -26.51
CA HIS A 7 -23.70 -14.98 -25.65
C HIS A 7 -24.36 -13.79 -26.35
N PHE A 8 -25.69 -13.75 -26.40
CA PHE A 8 -26.44 -12.66 -27.02
C PHE A 8 -27.87 -12.59 -26.46
N ALA A 9 -28.57 -11.47 -26.65
CA ALA A 9 -29.94 -11.27 -26.16
C ALA A 9 -30.91 -11.12 -27.34
N CYS A 10 -32.18 -11.45 -27.12
CA CYS A 10 -33.23 -11.22 -28.11
C CYS A 10 -33.62 -9.74 -28.19
N ASP A 11 -33.57 -9.14 -29.38
CA ASP A 11 -33.91 -7.73 -29.59
C ASP A 11 -35.36 -7.39 -29.23
N ALA A 12 -36.28 -8.36 -29.32
CA ALA A 12 -37.69 -8.14 -29.03
C ALA A 12 -38.05 -8.25 -27.54
N CYS A 13 -37.41 -9.13 -26.78
CA CYS A 13 -37.79 -9.42 -25.39
C CYS A 13 -36.66 -9.31 -24.35
N GLY A 14 -35.41 -9.09 -24.80
CA GLY A 14 -34.23 -8.93 -23.94
C GLY A 14 -33.75 -10.21 -23.24
N LYS A 15 -34.31 -11.39 -23.56
CA LYS A 15 -33.89 -12.64 -22.93
C LYS A 15 -32.52 -13.07 -23.45
N GLY A 16 -31.59 -13.39 -22.55
CA GLY A 16 -30.24 -13.87 -22.89
C GLY A 16 -30.23 -15.33 -23.34
N PHE A 17 -29.40 -15.62 -24.34
CA PHE A 17 -29.20 -16.94 -24.93
C PHE A 17 -27.71 -17.25 -25.06
N ASN A 18 -27.38 -18.53 -24.88
CA ASN A 18 -26.03 -19.07 -25.06
C ASN A 18 -26.11 -20.16 -26.13
N THR A 19 -25.41 -19.99 -27.24
CA THR A 19 -25.34 -21.00 -28.30
C THR A 19 -23.90 -21.29 -28.71
N PRO A 20 -23.56 -22.54 -29.08
CA PRO A 20 -22.28 -22.86 -29.69
C PRO A 20 -22.01 -22.00 -30.94
N SER A 21 -20.75 -21.62 -31.16
CA SER A 21 -20.34 -20.80 -32.32
C SER A 21 -20.69 -21.40 -33.68
N GLN A 22 -20.91 -22.71 -33.75
CA GLN A 22 -21.38 -23.42 -34.95
C GLN A 22 -22.75 -22.96 -35.46
N HIS A 23 -23.53 -22.28 -34.61
CA HIS A 23 -24.85 -21.76 -34.96
C HIS A 23 -24.83 -20.27 -35.31
N ALA A 24 -23.65 -19.62 -35.35
CA ALA A 24 -23.50 -18.26 -35.85
C ALA A 24 -24.13 -18.09 -37.24
N GLY A 25 -24.92 -17.03 -37.41
CA GLY A 25 -25.61 -16.70 -38.65
C GLY A 25 -26.91 -17.46 -38.93
N ARG A 26 -27.30 -18.43 -38.09
CA ARG A 26 -28.59 -19.13 -38.24
C ARG A 26 -29.72 -18.37 -37.56
N SER A 27 -30.90 -18.37 -38.19
CA SER A 27 -32.12 -17.81 -37.61
C SER A 27 -32.95 -18.89 -36.91
N THR A 28 -33.43 -18.59 -35.71
CA THR A 28 -34.29 -19.46 -34.91
C THR A 28 -35.42 -18.64 -34.28
N ALA A 29 -36.52 -19.29 -33.88
CA ALA A 29 -37.60 -18.60 -33.18
C ALA A 29 -37.25 -18.44 -31.69
N CYS A 30 -37.44 -17.23 -31.13
CA CYS A 30 -37.23 -16.99 -29.71
C CYS A 30 -38.29 -17.75 -28.88
N PRO A 31 -37.91 -18.64 -27.95
CA PRO A 31 -38.89 -19.38 -27.13
C PRO A 31 -39.65 -18.49 -26.13
N GLY A 32 -39.23 -17.24 -25.94
CA GLY A 32 -39.90 -16.28 -25.06
C GLY A 32 -41.01 -15.47 -25.74
N CYS A 33 -40.77 -15.01 -26.98
CA CYS A 33 -41.69 -14.09 -27.66
C CYS A 33 -42.12 -14.55 -29.07
N GLY A 34 -41.56 -15.65 -29.59
CA GLY A 34 -41.86 -16.17 -30.93
C GLY A 34 -41.21 -15.42 -32.09
N ALA A 35 -40.53 -14.30 -31.83
CA ALA A 35 -39.87 -13.51 -32.87
C ALA A 35 -38.66 -14.25 -33.48
N THR A 36 -38.43 -14.05 -34.78
CA THR A 36 -37.27 -14.60 -35.50
C THR A 36 -36.00 -13.90 -35.02
N LEU A 37 -35.07 -14.68 -34.49
CA LEU A 37 -33.82 -14.26 -33.88
C LEU A 37 -32.64 -14.81 -34.68
N THR A 38 -31.67 -13.98 -35.04
CA THR A 38 -30.45 -14.43 -35.74
C THR A 38 -29.27 -14.45 -34.77
N VAL A 39 -28.54 -15.57 -34.71
CA VAL A 39 -27.37 -15.71 -33.83
C VAL A 39 -26.22 -14.86 -34.42
N PRO A 40 -25.68 -13.86 -33.70
CA PRO A 40 -24.57 -13.04 -34.18
C PRO A 40 -23.27 -13.84 -34.28
N ALA A 41 -22.36 -13.41 -35.16
CA ALA A 41 -21.08 -14.08 -35.39
C ALA A 41 -20.05 -13.86 -34.27
N GLU A 42 -20.27 -12.85 -33.44
CA GLU A 42 -19.37 -12.43 -32.36
C GLU A 42 -20.19 -12.19 -31.09
N SER A 43 -19.62 -12.49 -29.92
CA SER A 43 -20.33 -12.28 -28.66
C SER A 43 -20.41 -10.79 -28.33
N THR A 44 -21.60 -10.22 -28.41
CA THR A 44 -21.87 -8.90 -27.85
C THR A 44 -21.94 -9.04 -26.33
N ARG A 45 -20.82 -8.80 -25.63
CA ARG A 45 -20.86 -8.48 -24.20
C ARG A 45 -21.54 -7.13 -24.06
N VAL A 46 -22.85 -7.14 -23.88
CA VAL A 46 -23.55 -5.98 -23.35
C VAL A 46 -23.14 -5.90 -21.89
N ASP A 47 -22.30 -4.91 -21.55
CA ASP A 47 -21.91 -4.66 -20.17
C ASP A 47 -23.18 -4.37 -19.35
N PRO A 48 -23.57 -5.22 -18.38
CA PRO A 48 -24.84 -5.07 -17.68
C PRO A 48 -24.95 -3.75 -16.89
N LEU A 49 -23.81 -3.06 -16.68
CA LEU A 49 -23.72 -1.80 -15.97
C LEU A 49 -23.92 -0.56 -16.84
N ALA A 50 -23.82 -0.67 -18.17
CA ALA A 50 -23.86 0.49 -19.07
C ALA A 50 -25.27 1.12 -19.22
N ASP A 51 -26.32 0.45 -18.73
CA ASP A 51 -27.73 0.84 -18.94
C ASP A 51 -28.46 1.25 -17.64
N LEU A 52 -27.72 1.66 -16.60
CA LEU A 52 -28.28 2.07 -15.31
C LEU A 52 -28.54 3.58 -15.26
N VAL A 53 -29.73 3.98 -14.81
CA VAL A 53 -30.12 5.36 -14.52
C VAL A 53 -30.12 5.57 -13.01
N GLY A 54 -29.25 6.44 -12.53
CA GLY A 54 -29.15 6.81 -11.12
C GLY A 54 -30.08 7.97 -10.74
N PHE A 55 -30.87 7.82 -9.67
CA PHE A 55 -31.66 8.90 -9.10
C PHE A 55 -31.78 8.77 -7.58
N SER A 56 -32.15 9.85 -6.89
CA SER A 56 -32.27 9.87 -5.43
C SER A 56 -33.72 9.72 -4.98
N CYS A 57 -33.96 8.97 -3.90
CA CYS A 57 -35.29 8.84 -3.30
C CYS A 57 -35.76 10.19 -2.75
N GLY A 58 -36.94 10.66 -3.16
CA GLY A 58 -37.51 11.93 -2.70
C GLY A 58 -38.03 11.94 -1.25
N LEU A 59 -37.66 10.98 -0.40
CA LEU A 59 -37.96 11.00 1.04
C LEU A 59 -36.70 10.89 1.89
N CYS A 60 -35.88 9.88 1.66
CA CYS A 60 -34.67 9.63 2.45
C CYS A 60 -33.37 10.04 1.77
N GLY A 61 -33.39 10.43 0.48
CA GLY A 61 -32.20 10.82 -0.26
C GLY A 61 -31.31 9.66 -0.72
N THR A 62 -31.67 8.40 -0.44
CA THR A 62 -30.91 7.22 -0.90
C THR A 62 -30.79 7.23 -2.42
N ARG A 63 -29.55 7.13 -2.92
CA ARG A 63 -29.24 6.98 -4.34
C ARG A 63 -29.57 5.56 -4.80
N MET A 64 -30.32 5.44 -5.88
CA MET A 64 -30.76 4.17 -6.46
C MET A 64 -30.42 4.16 -7.94
N ASP A 65 -29.87 3.04 -8.40
CA ASP A 65 -29.58 2.81 -9.81
C ASP A 65 -30.52 1.73 -10.33
N VAL A 66 -31.26 2.02 -11.40
CA VAL A 66 -32.15 1.03 -12.04
C VAL A 66 -31.99 1.06 -13.56
N PRO A 67 -32.21 -0.08 -14.23
CA PRO A 67 -32.12 -0.15 -15.69
C PRO A 67 -33.04 0.86 -16.38
N SER A 68 -32.59 1.43 -17.51
CA SER A 68 -33.33 2.45 -18.28
C SER A 68 -34.76 2.05 -18.66
N ARG A 69 -35.04 0.75 -18.84
CA ARG A 69 -36.40 0.21 -19.05
C ARG A 69 -37.43 0.53 -17.94
N TYR A 70 -36.97 0.98 -16.78
CA TYR A 70 -37.82 1.40 -15.67
C TYR A 70 -38.11 2.91 -15.64
N ILE A 71 -37.61 3.70 -16.60
CA ILE A 71 -37.96 5.11 -16.74
C ILE A 71 -39.50 5.27 -16.78
N GLY A 72 -40.02 6.17 -15.94
CA GLY A 72 -41.46 6.41 -15.79
C GLY A 72 -42.22 5.39 -14.93
N ARG A 73 -41.58 4.30 -14.49
CA ARG A 73 -42.19 3.32 -13.56
C ARG A 73 -41.89 3.67 -12.11
N LYS A 74 -42.72 3.16 -11.19
CA LYS A 74 -42.52 3.31 -9.74
C LYS A 74 -41.63 2.19 -9.21
N VAL A 75 -40.54 2.55 -8.56
CA VAL A 75 -39.59 1.63 -7.90
C VAL A 75 -39.59 1.92 -6.40
N LYS A 76 -39.53 0.88 -5.57
CA LYS A 76 -39.49 1.03 -4.10
C LYS A 76 -38.05 1.29 -3.65
N CYS A 77 -37.88 2.27 -2.77
CA CYS A 77 -36.60 2.50 -2.11
C CYS A 77 -36.21 1.32 -1.21
N PRO A 78 -34.96 0.85 -1.23
CA PRO A 78 -34.51 -0.21 -0.32
C PRO A 78 -34.56 0.22 1.15
N ASP A 79 -34.30 1.50 1.44
CA ASP A 79 -34.20 1.99 2.82
C ASP A 79 -35.55 2.45 3.40
N CYS A 80 -36.30 3.28 2.67
CA CYS A 80 -37.56 3.84 3.18
C CYS A 80 -38.82 3.21 2.60
N HIS A 81 -38.69 2.26 1.66
CA HIS A 81 -39.78 1.56 0.96
C HIS A 81 -40.80 2.44 0.21
N LYS A 82 -40.59 3.76 0.15
CA LYS A 82 -41.44 4.68 -0.61
C LYS A 82 -41.28 4.42 -2.11
N ALA A 83 -42.40 4.31 -2.80
CA ALA A 83 -42.43 4.20 -4.25
C ALA A 83 -42.06 5.55 -4.88
N THR A 84 -40.90 5.61 -5.55
CA THR A 84 -40.40 6.79 -6.26
C THR A 84 -40.46 6.50 -7.77
N VAL A 85 -40.91 7.48 -8.57
CA VAL A 85 -40.96 7.35 -10.03
C VAL A 85 -39.56 7.59 -10.58
N VAL A 86 -39.07 6.68 -11.44
CA VAL A 86 -37.77 6.84 -12.11
C VAL A 86 -37.88 8.01 -13.10
N PRO A 87 -37.11 9.10 -12.92
CA PRO A 87 -37.14 10.22 -13.85
C PRO A 87 -36.57 9.81 -15.21
N ALA A 88 -37.10 10.39 -16.28
CA ALA A 88 -36.44 10.30 -17.58
C ALA A 88 -35.11 11.08 -17.51
N PRO A 89 -34.00 10.55 -18.05
CA PRO A 89 -32.77 11.31 -18.13
C PRO A 89 -33.06 12.58 -18.94
N GLU A 90 -32.79 13.74 -18.33
CA GLU A 90 -32.84 15.00 -19.07
C GLU A 90 -31.82 14.91 -20.21
N ALA A 91 -32.25 15.26 -21.43
CA ALA A 91 -31.33 15.37 -22.56
C ALA A 91 -30.16 16.27 -22.13
N PRO A 92 -28.90 15.94 -22.49
CA PRO A 92 -27.74 16.69 -22.02
C PRO A 92 -27.92 18.14 -22.40
N ALA A 93 -28.25 18.98 -21.42
CA ALA A 93 -28.32 20.40 -21.61
C ALA A 93 -26.92 20.84 -22.08
N PRO A 94 -26.81 21.74 -23.07
CA PRO A 94 -25.51 22.28 -23.46
C PRO A 94 -24.85 22.81 -22.20
N LYS A 95 -23.68 22.25 -21.85
CA LYS A 95 -22.96 22.50 -20.59
C LYS A 95 -22.88 24.00 -20.36
N ARG A 96 -23.81 24.52 -19.56
CA ARG A 96 -23.78 25.89 -19.10
C ARG A 96 -22.76 25.89 -17.98
N ALA A 97 -21.65 26.58 -18.20
CA ALA A 97 -20.54 26.66 -17.26
C ALA A 97 -21.06 27.13 -15.88
N LEU A 98 -21.31 26.18 -15.00
CA LEU A 98 -21.61 26.44 -13.60
C LEU A 98 -20.24 26.61 -12.92
N ARG A 99 -19.85 27.87 -12.75
CA ARG A 99 -18.75 28.27 -11.88
C ARG A 99 -19.23 28.17 -10.45
N ASP A 100 -18.66 27.23 -9.70
CA ASP A 100 -17.99 27.45 -8.41
C ASP A 100 -17.88 26.11 -7.65
N PHE A 101 -16.70 25.88 -7.08
CA PHE A 101 -16.18 24.70 -6.35
C PHE A 101 -15.55 23.57 -7.16
N GLU A 102 -14.20 23.64 -7.24
CA GLU A 102 -13.19 22.56 -7.14
C GLU A 102 -13.57 21.11 -7.53
N ALA A 103 -14.29 20.91 -8.63
CA ALA A 103 -14.32 19.63 -9.31
C ALA A 103 -13.27 19.65 -10.43
N TYR A 104 -12.15 18.96 -10.22
CA TYR A 104 -11.27 18.59 -11.33
C TYR A 104 -11.99 17.51 -12.14
N ASP A 105 -12.57 17.89 -13.27
CA ASP A 105 -13.05 16.93 -14.26
C ASP A 105 -11.82 16.22 -14.85
N VAL A 106 -11.59 14.98 -14.43
CA VAL A 106 -10.64 14.08 -15.10
C VAL A 106 -11.30 13.65 -16.39
N TYR A 107 -10.85 14.20 -17.52
CA TYR A 107 -11.30 13.78 -18.85
C TYR A 107 -10.74 12.38 -19.13
N GLU A 108 -11.60 11.36 -19.21
CA GLU A 108 -11.22 10.03 -19.68
C GLU A 108 -11.27 9.99 -21.22
N GLY A 109 -10.17 9.59 -21.87
CA GLY A 109 -10.05 9.39 -23.32
C GLY A 109 -9.05 10.31 -24.04
N GLU A 110 -8.77 10.00 -25.32
CA GLU A 110 -7.79 10.70 -26.18
C GLU A 110 -8.17 12.17 -26.52
N GLN A 111 -9.34 12.64 -26.11
CA GLN A 111 -9.85 14.00 -26.39
C GLN A 111 -9.55 15.02 -25.28
N GLN A 112 -8.51 14.80 -24.48
CA GLN A 112 -8.10 15.79 -23.48
C GLN A 112 -7.55 17.05 -24.18
N PRO A 113 -8.18 18.23 -24.03
CA PRO A 113 -7.67 19.45 -24.63
C PRO A 113 -6.29 19.75 -24.06
N ARG A 114 -5.34 20.12 -24.93
CA ARG A 114 -3.96 20.41 -24.50
C ARG A 114 -4.01 21.52 -23.45
N GLY A 115 -3.20 21.40 -22.40
CA GLY A 115 -3.20 22.38 -21.30
C GLY A 115 -2.97 23.83 -21.76
N ILE A 116 -2.31 24.02 -22.90
CA ILE A 116 -2.13 25.33 -23.55
C ILE A 116 -3.46 25.92 -24.04
N ASP A 117 -4.34 25.11 -24.61
CA ASP A 117 -5.64 25.55 -25.13
C ASP A 117 -6.59 25.91 -23.98
N LEU A 118 -6.57 25.11 -22.91
CA LEU A 118 -7.27 25.44 -21.67
C LEU A 118 -6.73 26.72 -21.02
N ALA A 119 -5.41 26.90 -20.98
CA ALA A 119 -4.80 28.12 -20.45
C ALA A 119 -5.12 29.37 -21.29
N ARG A 120 -5.28 29.22 -22.61
CA ARG A 120 -5.72 30.31 -23.50
C ARG A 120 -7.20 30.62 -23.36
N ALA A 121 -8.04 29.61 -23.12
CA ALA A 121 -9.46 29.77 -22.87
C ALA A 121 -9.78 30.25 -21.45
N ALA A 122 -8.85 30.08 -20.50
CA ALA A 122 -9.02 30.52 -19.13
C ALA A 122 -9.14 32.06 -19.07
N PRO A 123 -10.17 32.60 -18.39
CA PRO A 123 -10.36 34.04 -18.28
C PRO A 123 -9.22 34.63 -17.47
N LYS A 124 -8.53 35.62 -18.05
CA LYS A 124 -7.40 36.28 -17.41
C LYS A 124 -7.86 36.99 -16.13
N SER A 125 -7.24 36.64 -15.00
CA SER A 125 -7.52 37.22 -13.68
C SER A 125 -6.25 37.73 -13.00
N VAL A 126 -6.40 38.73 -12.13
CA VAL A 126 -5.36 39.28 -11.28
C VAL A 126 -5.57 38.79 -9.87
N HIS A 127 -4.51 38.26 -9.25
CA HIS A 127 -4.50 37.86 -7.85
C HIS A 127 -3.92 38.99 -6.99
N PHE A 128 -4.55 39.29 -5.87
CA PHE A 128 -4.10 40.32 -4.94
C PHE A 128 -4.55 39.98 -3.50
N ILE A 129 -4.03 40.70 -2.52
CA ILE A 129 -4.27 40.40 -1.10
C ILE A 129 -5.16 41.49 -0.51
N CYS A 130 -6.17 41.10 0.27
CA CYS A 130 -7.01 42.04 1.00
C CYS A 130 -6.19 42.83 2.02
N SER A 131 -6.25 44.16 1.97
CA SER A 131 -5.43 45.02 2.86
C SER A 131 -5.80 44.90 4.34
N ARG A 132 -7.00 44.39 4.68
CA ARG A 132 -7.49 44.30 6.06
C ARG A 132 -7.22 42.95 6.72
N CYS A 133 -7.55 41.84 6.05
CA CYS A 133 -7.46 40.49 6.62
C CYS A 133 -6.42 39.60 5.93
N GLN A 134 -5.72 40.09 4.92
CA GLN A 134 -4.71 39.35 4.15
C GLN A 134 -5.24 38.12 3.38
N THR A 135 -6.56 38.01 3.18
CA THR A 135 -7.15 36.99 2.30
C THR A 135 -6.71 37.19 0.85
N HIS A 136 -6.35 36.11 0.16
CA HIS A 136 -6.08 36.11 -1.27
C HIS A 136 -7.38 36.27 -2.07
N LEU A 137 -7.46 37.35 -2.85
CA LEU A 137 -8.58 37.68 -3.73
C LEU A 137 -8.16 37.50 -5.18
N THR A 138 -9.10 37.07 -6.01
CA THR A 138 -8.92 36.96 -7.46
C THR A 138 -9.99 37.80 -8.13
N ALA A 139 -9.59 38.73 -9.00
CA ALA A 139 -10.52 39.52 -9.80
C ALA A 139 -10.22 39.35 -11.29
N PRO A 140 -11.23 39.26 -12.15
CA PRO A 140 -11.01 39.27 -13.59
C PRO A 140 -10.44 40.62 -14.04
N ILE A 141 -9.67 40.63 -15.15
CA ILE A 141 -8.94 41.84 -15.61
C ILE A 141 -9.88 43.03 -15.89
N ASP A 142 -11.14 42.78 -16.26
CA ASP A 142 -12.16 43.81 -16.47
C ASP A 142 -12.57 44.56 -15.19
N GLN A 143 -12.30 43.98 -14.01
CA GLN A 143 -12.57 44.59 -12.70
C GLN A 143 -11.36 45.28 -12.08
N VAL A 144 -10.26 45.42 -12.83
CA VAL A 144 -9.06 46.13 -12.38
C VAL A 144 -9.40 47.60 -12.07
N GLY A 145 -9.04 48.05 -10.86
CA GLY A 145 -9.37 49.37 -10.33
C GLY A 145 -10.75 49.50 -9.70
N GLN A 146 -11.61 48.47 -9.78
CA GLN A 146 -12.89 48.45 -9.07
C GLN A 146 -12.72 47.90 -7.65
N PRO A 147 -13.52 48.36 -6.66
CA PRO A 147 -13.48 47.85 -5.31
C PRO A 147 -14.11 46.44 -5.23
N ILE A 148 -13.28 45.43 -4.94
CA ILE A 148 -13.75 44.06 -4.71
C ILE A 148 -14.01 43.86 -3.22
N THR A 149 -15.19 43.38 -2.89
CA THR A 149 -15.57 43.07 -1.50
C THR A 149 -14.96 41.74 -1.10
N CYS A 150 -14.11 41.75 -0.07
CA CYS A 150 -13.55 40.53 0.51
C CYS A 150 -14.66 39.69 1.17
N PRO A 151 -14.77 38.38 0.88
CA PRO A 151 -15.80 37.52 1.46
C PRO A 151 -15.60 37.32 2.98
N ASP A 152 -14.35 37.35 3.47
CA ASP A 152 -14.05 37.05 4.87
C ASP A 152 -14.28 38.23 5.81
N CYS A 153 -13.93 39.45 5.38
CA CYS A 153 -13.97 40.64 6.26
C CYS A 153 -14.88 41.77 5.75
N GLY A 154 -15.50 41.60 4.59
CA GLY A 154 -16.36 42.61 3.96
C GLY A 154 -15.65 43.89 3.49
N ALA A 155 -14.32 43.97 3.64
CA ALA A 155 -13.56 45.16 3.24
C ALA A 155 -13.49 45.27 1.71
N LYS A 156 -13.65 46.48 1.20
CA LYS A 156 -13.53 46.80 -0.22
C LYS A 156 -12.08 47.10 -0.55
N THR A 157 -11.42 46.18 -1.26
CA THR A 157 -10.02 46.33 -1.70
C THR A 157 -9.99 46.57 -3.20
N PRO A 158 -9.41 47.68 -3.69
CA PRO A 158 -9.32 47.93 -5.13
C PRO A 158 -8.39 46.92 -5.79
N ALA A 159 -8.85 46.27 -6.88
CA ALA A 159 -8.00 45.37 -7.64
C ALA A 159 -6.83 46.15 -8.27
N PRO A 160 -5.56 45.79 -8.01
CA PRO A 160 -4.42 46.53 -8.52
C PRO A 160 -4.33 46.42 -10.04
N ARG A 161 -3.85 47.49 -10.70
CA ARG A 161 -3.48 47.39 -12.12
C ARG A 161 -2.29 46.44 -12.25
N PRO A 162 -2.41 45.39 -13.07
CA PRO A 162 -1.24 44.57 -13.38
C PRO A 162 -0.17 45.48 -13.98
N ARG A 163 1.08 45.30 -13.54
CA ARG A 163 2.23 46.03 -14.09
C ARG A 163 2.35 45.62 -15.57
N PRO A 164 2.54 46.56 -16.51
CA PRO A 164 2.75 46.23 -17.92
C PRO A 164 4.18 45.68 -18.13
N GLU A 165 4.43 44.46 -17.65
CA GLU A 165 5.66 43.65 -17.77
C GLU A 165 5.25 42.24 -17.28
N ASP A 166 5.19 41.15 -18.05
CA ASP A 166 5.62 40.83 -19.40
C ASP A 166 4.45 40.18 -20.15
N GLU A 167 4.03 40.74 -21.28
CA GLU A 167 3.35 39.92 -22.28
C GLU A 167 4.45 39.02 -22.87
N PRO A 168 4.41 37.69 -22.72
CA PRO A 168 5.41 36.83 -23.33
C PRO A 168 5.37 37.09 -24.82
N LYS A 169 6.48 37.65 -25.37
CA LYS A 169 6.59 37.95 -26.79
C LYS A 169 6.16 36.69 -27.56
N PRO A 170 5.16 36.78 -28.45
CA PRO A 170 4.84 35.68 -29.32
C PRO A 170 6.11 35.34 -30.09
N ILE A 171 6.59 34.10 -29.93
CA ILE A 171 7.65 33.58 -30.78
C ILE A 171 7.06 33.65 -32.20
N PRO A 172 7.70 34.35 -33.15
CA PRO A 172 7.23 34.36 -34.52
C PRO A 172 7.33 32.93 -35.03
N ILE A 173 6.18 32.29 -35.21
CA ILE A 173 6.09 31.07 -35.99
C ILE A 173 5.87 31.58 -37.41
N ASP A 174 6.96 31.72 -38.16
CA ASP A 174 6.87 32.10 -39.56
C ASP A 174 6.00 31.10 -40.30
N ALA A 175 5.06 31.67 -41.07
CA ALA A 175 4.04 30.96 -41.80
C ALA A 175 4.67 30.11 -42.92
N GLY A 176 4.26 28.85 -42.98
CA GLY A 176 4.47 27.97 -44.13
C GLY A 176 5.63 26.99 -43.97
N TYR A 177 5.44 25.96 -43.15
CA TYR A 177 6.08 24.68 -43.38
C TYR A 177 5.03 23.58 -43.16
N ASP A 178 4.67 22.91 -44.25
CA ASP A 178 3.99 21.63 -44.22
C ASP A 178 4.84 20.66 -43.40
N VAL A 179 4.29 20.17 -42.30
CA VAL A 179 4.95 19.18 -41.43
C VAL A 179 4.74 17.80 -42.05
N GLU A 180 5.45 17.57 -43.15
CA GLU A 180 5.83 16.24 -43.63
C GLU A 180 7.35 16.18 -43.78
N ALA A 181 8.06 16.35 -42.67
CA ALA A 181 9.40 15.80 -42.50
C ALA A 181 9.70 15.74 -41.01
N ALA A 182 10.10 14.56 -40.53
CA ALA A 182 10.60 14.35 -39.19
C ALA A 182 11.84 15.25 -38.95
N VAL A 183 11.63 16.37 -38.27
CA VAL A 183 12.74 17.15 -37.72
C VAL A 183 12.97 16.66 -36.30
N ASP A 184 14.17 16.14 -36.07
CA ASP A 184 14.64 15.65 -34.78
C ASP A 184 14.78 16.83 -33.80
N THR A 185 13.70 17.10 -33.08
CA THR A 185 13.59 18.20 -32.10
C THR A 185 14.39 17.95 -30.81
N SER A 186 15.01 16.78 -30.67
CA SER A 186 15.79 16.41 -29.49
C SER A 186 17.08 17.24 -29.33
N ALA A 187 17.72 17.62 -30.44
CA ALA A 187 18.99 18.35 -30.40
C ALA A 187 18.81 19.86 -30.11
N MET A 188 17.74 20.49 -30.64
CA MET A 188 17.49 21.93 -30.43
C MET A 188 16.92 22.23 -29.04
N THR A 189 16.10 21.32 -28.48
CA THR A 189 15.59 21.46 -27.11
C THR A 189 16.67 21.19 -26.07
N ALA A 190 17.61 20.28 -26.35
CA ALA A 190 18.76 20.03 -25.48
C ALA A 190 19.64 21.28 -25.31
N GLY A 191 19.98 21.98 -26.40
CA GLY A 191 20.88 23.15 -26.35
C GLY A 191 20.31 24.36 -25.59
N LEU A 192 19.05 24.72 -25.85
CA LEU A 192 18.38 25.84 -25.17
C LEU A 192 18.09 25.56 -23.69
N TYR A 193 17.79 24.30 -23.36
CA TYR A 193 17.60 23.85 -21.99
C TYR A 193 18.92 23.80 -21.22
N GLU A 194 20.03 23.46 -21.88
CA GLU A 194 21.38 23.44 -21.33
C GLU A 194 21.95 24.85 -21.09
N GLU A 195 21.58 25.82 -21.94
CA GLU A 195 21.87 27.25 -21.75
C GLU A 195 21.13 27.81 -20.51
N TYR A 196 19.84 27.50 -20.36
CA TYR A 196 19.00 27.97 -19.26
C TYR A 196 19.38 27.33 -17.91
N THR A 197 19.80 26.06 -17.91
CA THR A 197 20.25 25.35 -16.69
C THR A 197 21.66 25.73 -16.22
N LYS A 198 22.48 26.41 -17.04
CA LYS A 198 23.75 27.00 -16.59
C LYS A 198 23.57 28.24 -15.71
N GLN A 199 22.38 28.87 -15.73
CA GLN A 199 22.13 30.15 -15.06
C GLN A 199 21.49 30.04 -13.65
N THR A 200 21.09 28.85 -13.19
CA THR A 200 20.46 28.67 -11.87
C THR A 200 21.45 28.21 -10.78
N PRO A 201 21.22 28.58 -9.49
CA PRO A 201 22.16 28.33 -8.40
C PRO A 201 22.31 26.83 -8.11
N ALA A 202 23.50 26.43 -7.65
CA ALA A 202 23.96 25.05 -7.42
C ALA A 202 22.94 24.02 -6.89
N GLY A 203 21.93 24.45 -6.12
CA GLY A 203 20.85 23.60 -5.63
C GLY A 203 20.05 22.90 -6.73
N TYR A 204 19.88 23.50 -7.91
CA TYR A 204 19.14 22.84 -9.02
C TYR A 204 19.99 21.77 -9.73
N ARG A 205 21.32 21.92 -9.78
CA ARG A 205 22.22 20.85 -10.25
C ARG A 205 22.21 19.66 -9.30
N ASP A 206 22.15 19.90 -8.00
CA ASP A 206 22.06 18.83 -7.00
C ASP A 206 20.68 18.16 -7.02
N MET A 207 19.60 18.92 -7.22
CA MET A 207 18.26 18.35 -7.45
C MET A 207 18.20 17.54 -8.75
N ARG A 208 18.82 18.01 -9.83
CA ARG A 208 18.89 17.28 -11.10
C ARG A 208 19.76 16.04 -10.99
N LYS A 209 20.91 16.09 -10.30
CA LYS A 209 21.67 14.89 -9.98
C LYS A 209 20.83 13.91 -9.18
N ARG A 210 20.13 14.36 -8.13
CA ARG A 210 19.22 13.51 -7.35
C ARG A 210 18.03 13.00 -8.14
N ALA A 211 17.54 13.72 -9.14
CA ALA A 211 16.43 13.32 -10.00
C ALA A 211 16.88 12.41 -11.16
N GLU A 212 18.10 12.58 -11.68
CA GLU A 212 18.73 11.68 -12.65
C GLU A 212 19.22 10.40 -11.96
N GLU A 213 19.71 10.50 -10.72
CA GLU A 213 20.04 9.37 -9.84
C GLU A 213 18.78 8.69 -9.30
N GLY A 214 17.71 9.43 -9.01
CA GLY A 214 16.42 8.91 -8.56
C GLY A 214 15.52 8.41 -9.70
N GLY A 215 15.74 8.88 -10.93
CA GLY A 215 15.02 8.50 -12.15
C GLY A 215 15.63 7.29 -12.86
N LYS A 216 16.92 7.02 -12.65
CA LYS A 216 17.43 5.65 -12.76
C LYS A 216 16.88 4.93 -11.53
N ARG A 217 15.80 4.15 -11.69
CA ARG A 217 15.55 3.04 -10.77
C ARG A 217 16.87 2.28 -10.69
N SER A 218 17.66 2.50 -9.62
CA SER A 218 18.85 1.71 -9.39
C SER A 218 18.31 0.29 -9.33
N GLY A 219 18.58 -0.51 -10.36
CA GLY A 219 18.13 -1.88 -10.40
C GLY A 219 18.49 -2.50 -9.06
N ARG A 220 17.50 -3.13 -8.41
CA ARG A 220 17.71 -3.80 -7.12
C ARG A 220 19.05 -4.52 -7.20
N PRO A 221 20.02 -4.24 -6.31
CA PRO A 221 21.34 -4.81 -6.44
C PRO A 221 21.22 -6.33 -6.55
N GLU A 222 21.93 -6.93 -7.49
CA GLU A 222 21.93 -8.39 -7.62
C GLU A 222 22.67 -9.00 -6.43
N PRO A 223 22.10 -10.01 -5.75
CA PRO A 223 22.76 -10.66 -4.65
C PRO A 223 23.98 -11.43 -5.16
N LYS A 224 25.17 -11.04 -4.70
CA LYS A 224 26.42 -11.77 -4.98
C LYS A 224 26.68 -12.81 -3.89
N GLY A 225 26.81 -14.07 -4.29
CA GLY A 225 27.14 -15.18 -3.37
C GLY A 225 26.01 -15.50 -2.38
N LEU A 226 26.37 -15.73 -1.11
CA LEU A 226 25.45 -16.03 -0.01
C LEU A 226 25.38 -14.84 0.97
N PRO A 227 24.59 -13.79 0.67
CA PRO A 227 24.53 -12.58 1.49
C PRO A 227 24.09 -12.84 2.93
N VAL A 228 23.33 -13.92 3.15
CA VAL A 228 22.92 -14.41 4.48
C VAL A 228 24.13 -14.67 5.41
N VAL A 229 25.28 -15.07 4.86
CA VAL A 229 26.50 -15.37 5.63
C VAL A 229 27.52 -14.24 5.52
N THR A 230 27.66 -13.64 4.34
CA THR A 230 28.71 -12.63 4.12
C THR A 230 28.39 -11.28 4.76
N ASP A 231 27.11 -10.97 5.00
CA ASP A 231 26.68 -9.68 5.52
C ASP A 231 25.89 -9.81 6.84
N LEU A 232 26.44 -10.56 7.78
CA LEU A 232 25.88 -10.70 9.13
C LEU A 232 25.92 -9.39 9.92
N LEU A 233 26.93 -8.56 9.65
CA LEU A 233 27.21 -7.36 10.44
C LEU A 233 26.63 -6.06 9.85
N GLY A 234 25.96 -6.12 8.68
CA GLY A 234 25.38 -4.94 8.04
C GLY A 234 24.38 -4.19 8.93
N LEU A 235 23.63 -4.91 9.77
CA LEU A 235 22.72 -4.34 10.77
C LEU A 235 23.43 -3.38 11.74
N PHE A 236 24.61 -3.75 12.24
CA PHE A 236 25.38 -2.98 13.23
C PHE A 236 26.01 -1.71 12.66
N ARG A 237 26.07 -1.57 11.32
CA ARG A 237 26.67 -0.41 10.66
C ARG A 237 25.74 0.81 10.67
N SER A 238 24.47 0.64 11.01
CA SER A 238 23.51 1.74 11.04
C SER A 238 23.74 2.66 12.25
N ARG A 239 23.62 3.98 12.04
CA ARG A 239 23.92 5.00 13.07
C ARG A 239 22.97 4.93 14.27
N SER A 240 21.71 4.63 14.02
CA SER A 240 20.65 4.57 15.03
C SER A 240 20.50 3.20 15.68
N PHE A 241 21.30 2.21 15.27
CA PHE A 241 21.21 0.83 15.77
C PHE A 241 21.24 0.77 17.29
N LEU A 242 22.24 1.42 17.91
CA LEU A 242 22.43 1.35 19.36
C LEU A 242 21.25 1.93 20.13
N ALA A 243 20.64 3.01 19.64
CA ALA A 243 19.47 3.61 20.28
C ALA A 243 18.25 2.67 20.23
N VAL A 244 17.97 2.09 19.06
CA VAL A 244 16.86 1.14 18.88
C VAL A 244 17.09 -0.13 19.69
N TRP A 245 18.31 -0.68 19.65
CA TRP A 245 18.69 -1.86 20.41
C TRP A 245 18.54 -1.63 21.92
N LEU A 246 19.03 -0.50 22.45
CA LEU A 246 18.89 -0.17 23.87
C LEU A 246 17.42 0.03 24.26
N ALA A 247 16.62 0.70 23.43
CA ALA A 247 15.19 0.91 23.69
C ALA A 247 14.42 -0.42 23.76
N LEU A 248 14.65 -1.32 22.79
CA LEU A 248 14.05 -2.65 22.78
C LEU A 248 14.53 -3.50 23.97
N SER A 249 15.82 -3.42 24.30
CA SER A 249 16.40 -4.11 25.46
C SER A 249 15.77 -3.66 26.76
N ALA A 250 15.56 -2.34 26.94
CA ALA A 250 14.89 -1.78 28.10
C ALA A 250 13.43 -2.26 28.21
N GLY A 251 12.71 -2.30 27.09
CA GLY A 251 11.35 -2.85 27.04
C GLY A 251 11.30 -4.31 27.47
N VAL A 252 12.14 -5.18 26.88
CA VAL A 252 12.22 -6.60 27.24
C VAL A 252 12.64 -6.78 28.70
N ALA A 253 13.62 -6.03 29.20
CA ALA A 253 14.06 -6.09 30.59
C ALA A 253 12.94 -5.68 31.57
N ALA A 254 12.19 -4.62 31.26
CA ALA A 254 11.05 -4.17 32.06
C ALA A 254 9.94 -5.22 32.11
N THR A 255 9.62 -5.86 30.98
CA THR A 255 8.68 -6.98 30.91
C THR A 255 9.15 -8.16 31.75
N SER A 256 10.35 -8.67 31.50
CA SER A 256 10.90 -9.84 32.20
C SER A 256 11.04 -9.59 33.70
N GLY A 257 11.52 -8.40 34.10
CA GLY A 257 11.66 -8.03 35.51
C GLY A 257 10.31 -7.94 36.22
N SER A 258 9.31 -7.34 35.58
CA SER A 258 7.96 -7.23 36.16
C SER A 258 7.29 -8.60 36.33
N LEU A 259 7.40 -9.47 35.32
CA LEU A 259 6.86 -10.84 35.39
C LEU A 259 7.59 -11.70 36.42
N LEU A 260 8.91 -11.55 36.54
CA LEU A 260 9.68 -12.25 37.56
C LEU A 260 9.30 -11.79 38.97
N LEU A 261 9.14 -10.48 39.18
CA LEU A 261 8.65 -9.94 40.46
C LEU A 261 7.26 -10.48 40.79
N ALA A 262 6.34 -10.49 39.83
CA ALA A 262 5.01 -11.09 40.01
C ALA A 262 5.10 -12.57 40.45
N ALA A 263 5.94 -13.36 39.78
CA ALA A 263 6.15 -14.78 40.10
C ALA A 263 6.76 -14.96 41.51
N THR A 264 7.72 -14.12 41.89
CA THR A 264 8.36 -14.20 43.22
C THR A 264 7.38 -13.87 44.34
N MET A 265 6.48 -12.91 44.14
CA MET A 265 5.44 -12.56 45.12
C MET A 265 4.43 -13.71 45.31
N LEU A 266 4.09 -14.43 44.24
CA LEU A 266 3.25 -15.63 44.32
C LEU A 266 3.96 -16.80 45.01
N GLY A 267 5.25 -17.00 44.72
CA GLY A 267 6.03 -18.12 45.23
C GLY A 267 6.35 -18.05 46.73
N MET A 268 6.44 -16.85 47.31
CA MET A 268 6.74 -16.67 48.74
C MET A 268 5.56 -16.93 49.67
N GLY A 269 4.43 -17.46 49.17
CA GLY A 269 3.23 -17.69 50.00
C GLY A 269 2.67 -16.39 50.56
N ALA A 270 2.90 -15.28 49.86
CA ALA A 270 2.51 -13.97 50.33
C ALA A 270 0.98 -13.93 50.42
N GLY A 271 0.47 -13.47 51.56
CA GLY A 271 -0.97 -13.39 51.84
C GLY A 271 -1.72 -12.48 50.86
N PRO A 272 -2.94 -12.02 51.18
CA PRO A 272 -3.77 -11.27 50.23
C PRO A 272 -3.07 -10.04 49.62
N PHE A 273 -2.19 -9.36 50.38
CA PHE A 273 -1.38 -8.25 49.89
C PHE A 273 -0.33 -8.65 48.84
N GLY A 274 0.23 -9.85 48.95
CA GLY A 274 1.19 -10.37 47.96
C GLY A 274 0.53 -10.75 46.64
N VAL A 275 -0.68 -11.32 46.70
CA VAL A 275 -1.48 -11.59 45.49
C VAL A 275 -1.84 -10.27 44.78
N LEU A 276 -2.26 -9.24 45.53
CA LEU A 276 -2.52 -7.91 44.96
C LEU A 276 -1.27 -7.32 44.30
N ALA A 277 -0.11 -7.37 44.96
CA ALA A 277 1.14 -6.92 44.40
C ALA A 277 1.53 -7.70 43.12
N ALA A 278 1.36 -9.03 43.14
CA ALA A 278 1.65 -9.87 41.98
C ALA A 278 0.77 -9.52 40.78
N ILE A 279 -0.53 -9.25 40.99
CA ILE A 279 -1.44 -8.78 39.93
C ILE A 279 -0.97 -7.43 39.37
N SER A 280 -0.56 -6.49 40.22
CA SER A 280 -0.04 -5.19 39.77
C SER A 280 1.23 -5.33 38.92
N PHE A 281 2.18 -6.16 39.37
CA PHE A 281 3.41 -6.43 38.60
C PHE A 281 3.13 -7.18 37.30
N PHE A 282 2.17 -8.11 37.29
CA PHE A 282 1.74 -8.80 36.08
C PHE A 282 1.11 -7.81 35.08
N ALA A 283 0.21 -6.94 35.52
CA ALA A 283 -0.42 -5.93 34.67
C ALA A 283 0.62 -4.97 34.06
N MET A 284 1.59 -4.53 34.88
CA MET A 284 2.71 -3.71 34.41
C MET A 284 3.61 -4.46 33.42
N GLY A 285 3.92 -5.73 33.69
CA GLY A 285 4.67 -6.59 32.79
C GLY A 285 3.96 -6.82 31.46
N ALA A 286 2.64 -7.03 31.49
CA ALA A 286 1.82 -7.16 30.29
C ALA A 286 1.81 -5.86 29.46
N MET A 287 1.67 -4.70 30.09
CA MET A 287 1.72 -3.40 29.42
C MET A 287 3.08 -3.17 28.74
N PHE A 288 4.19 -3.37 29.47
CA PHE A 288 5.54 -3.25 28.89
C PHE A 288 5.77 -4.30 27.80
N GLY A 289 5.30 -5.54 28.00
CA GLY A 289 5.42 -6.63 27.03
C GLY A 289 4.71 -6.31 25.73
N LEU A 290 3.51 -5.75 25.82
CA LEU A 290 2.72 -5.33 24.67
C LEU A 290 3.43 -4.25 23.85
N LEU A 291 3.95 -3.21 24.53
CA LEU A 291 4.69 -2.12 23.89
C LEU A 291 6.03 -2.60 23.31
N ALA A 292 6.78 -3.43 24.04
CA ALA A 292 8.04 -4.00 23.58
C ALA A 292 7.83 -4.91 22.36
N PHE A 293 6.77 -5.72 22.36
CA PHE A 293 6.37 -6.55 21.22
C PHE A 293 5.98 -5.70 20.02
N ALA A 294 5.17 -4.65 20.23
CA ALA A 294 4.78 -3.72 19.18
C ALA A 294 6.00 -3.07 18.51
N GLY A 295 6.90 -2.52 19.33
CA GLY A 295 8.15 -1.93 18.86
C GLY A 295 9.00 -2.96 18.13
N LEU A 296 9.16 -4.16 18.69
CA LEU A 296 9.95 -5.23 18.08
C LEU A 296 9.41 -5.61 16.69
N ALA A 297 8.09 -5.71 16.55
CA ALA A 297 7.45 -6.01 15.27
C ALA A 297 7.66 -4.88 14.25
N ALA A 298 7.47 -3.63 14.65
CA ALA A 298 7.65 -2.47 13.77
C ALA A 298 9.10 -2.32 13.30
N TYR A 299 10.06 -2.32 14.24
CA TYR A 299 11.48 -2.25 13.92
C TYR A 299 11.96 -3.49 13.16
N GLY A 300 11.49 -4.69 13.53
CA GLY A 300 11.81 -5.94 12.84
C GLY A 300 11.33 -5.93 11.38
N LEU A 301 10.12 -5.46 11.11
CA LEU A 301 9.59 -5.39 9.74
C LEU A 301 10.31 -4.33 8.90
N ALA A 302 10.73 -3.21 9.49
CA ALA A 302 11.54 -2.19 8.82
C ALA A 302 12.95 -2.70 8.49
N VAL A 303 13.59 -3.43 9.41
CA VAL A 303 14.87 -4.11 9.18
C VAL A 303 14.70 -5.15 8.07
N PHE A 304 13.62 -5.92 8.10
CA PHE A 304 13.29 -6.89 7.06
C PHE A 304 13.13 -6.21 5.70
N SER A 305 12.30 -5.17 5.57
CA SER A 305 11.99 -4.55 4.27
C SER A 305 13.24 -4.00 3.58
N GLN A 306 14.07 -3.23 4.29
CA GLN A 306 15.31 -2.69 3.74
C GLN A 306 16.32 -3.80 3.42
N SER A 307 16.39 -4.83 4.26
CA SER A 307 17.25 -5.98 3.97
C SER A 307 16.78 -6.77 2.75
N CYS A 308 15.47 -6.82 2.46
CA CYS A 308 14.92 -7.44 1.25
C CYS A 308 15.33 -6.68 0.00
N GLU A 309 15.40 -5.36 0.07
CA GLU A 309 15.82 -4.51 -1.05
C GLU A 309 17.30 -4.66 -1.39
N GLY A 310 18.08 -5.29 -0.50
CA GLY A 310 19.51 -5.46 -0.66
C GLY A 310 20.33 -4.32 -0.05
N ALA A 311 19.71 -3.42 0.73
CA ALA A 311 20.39 -2.28 1.35
C ALA A 311 21.56 -2.75 2.25
N PRO A 312 22.76 -2.15 2.19
CA PRO A 312 23.92 -2.60 2.96
C PRO A 312 23.83 -2.31 4.47
N HIS A 313 22.91 -1.43 4.88
CA HIS A 313 22.60 -1.10 6.27
C HIS A 313 21.20 -0.50 6.33
N VAL A 314 20.63 -0.39 7.54
CA VAL A 314 19.31 0.19 7.76
C VAL A 314 19.44 1.72 7.87
N GLU A 315 18.83 2.44 6.95
CA GLU A 315 18.85 3.90 6.88
C GLU A 315 17.62 4.51 7.56
N GLU A 316 16.44 3.96 7.26
CA GLU A 316 15.16 4.49 7.74
C GLU A 316 14.64 3.66 8.92
N TRP A 317 14.56 4.27 10.10
CA TRP A 317 13.93 3.64 11.26
C TRP A 317 12.54 4.23 11.44
N PRO A 318 11.52 3.40 11.75
CA PRO A 318 10.17 3.89 11.98
C PRO A 318 10.15 4.88 13.16
N LEU A 319 9.20 5.81 13.10
CA LEU A 319 9.03 6.83 14.14
C LEU A 319 8.70 6.18 15.49
N THR A 320 9.11 6.84 16.58
CA THR A 320 8.90 6.35 17.95
C THR A 320 7.46 6.55 18.45
N ILE A 321 6.47 6.45 17.56
CA ILE A 321 5.06 6.68 17.83
C ILE A 321 4.35 5.32 17.98
N PRO A 322 3.94 4.90 19.18
CA PRO A 322 3.42 3.55 19.41
C PRO A 322 2.17 3.18 18.62
N THR A 323 1.38 4.16 18.21
CA THR A 323 0.13 3.94 17.45
C THR A 323 0.38 3.38 16.05
N GLU A 324 1.53 3.68 15.45
CA GLU A 324 1.89 3.20 14.11
C GLU A 324 2.38 1.74 14.13
N TRP A 325 2.80 1.24 15.29
CA TRP A 325 3.39 -0.09 15.44
C TRP A 325 2.35 -1.22 15.38
N TRP A 326 1.06 -0.89 15.55
CA TRP A 326 -0.02 -1.87 15.65
C TRP A 326 -0.28 -2.70 14.40
N GLY A 327 -0.10 -2.13 13.21
CA GLY A 327 -0.19 -2.92 11.97
C GLY A 327 0.84 -4.05 11.95
N ALA A 328 2.12 -3.72 12.18
CA ALA A 328 3.21 -4.69 12.20
C ALA A 328 3.07 -5.71 13.35
N ALA A 329 2.64 -5.25 14.53
CA ALA A 329 2.43 -6.10 15.69
C ALA A 329 1.36 -7.18 15.44
N LEU A 330 0.22 -6.79 14.85
CA LEU A 330 -0.86 -7.74 14.53
C LEU A 330 -0.41 -8.77 13.49
N GLN A 331 0.32 -8.34 12.45
CA GLN A 331 0.87 -9.25 11.45
C GLN A 331 1.83 -10.27 12.08
N LEU A 332 2.81 -9.79 12.86
CA LEU A 332 3.77 -10.68 13.53
C LEU A 332 3.09 -11.59 14.56
N LEU A 333 2.12 -11.08 15.32
CA LEU A 333 1.37 -11.87 16.29
C LEU A 333 0.64 -13.03 15.63
N LEU A 334 -0.05 -12.77 14.51
CA LEU A 334 -0.74 -13.81 13.76
C LEU A 334 0.24 -14.85 13.21
N ALA A 335 1.39 -14.41 12.70
CA ALA A 335 2.44 -15.31 12.24
C ALA A 335 2.96 -16.22 13.37
N LEU A 336 3.18 -15.66 14.57
CA LEU A 336 3.59 -16.40 15.76
C LEU A 336 2.51 -17.39 16.22
N VAL A 337 1.24 -16.99 16.24
CA VAL A 337 0.12 -17.86 16.64
C VAL A 337 0.02 -19.05 15.69
N VAL A 338 0.04 -18.81 14.37
CA VAL A 338 -0.03 -19.89 13.37
C VAL A 338 1.17 -20.83 13.49
N SER A 339 2.38 -20.29 13.68
CA SER A 339 3.61 -21.07 13.82
C SER A 339 3.69 -21.83 15.15
N ALA A 340 3.08 -21.32 16.22
CA ALA A 340 2.98 -22.02 17.50
C ALA A 340 1.90 -23.11 17.47
N ALA A 341 0.77 -22.85 16.78
CA ALA A 341 -0.35 -23.77 16.68
C ALA A 341 0.02 -25.09 15.98
N SER A 342 0.92 -25.07 14.99
CA SER A 342 1.38 -26.29 14.31
C SER A 342 2.07 -27.27 15.28
N ALA A 343 2.93 -26.78 16.17
CA ALA A 343 3.54 -27.63 17.21
C ALA A 343 2.60 -27.93 18.37
N GLY A 344 1.81 -26.96 18.83
CA GLY A 344 0.87 -27.18 19.94
C GLY A 344 -0.17 -28.23 19.61
N GLY A 345 -0.70 -28.22 18.38
CA GLY A 345 -1.63 -29.24 17.89
C GLY A 345 -0.98 -30.62 17.82
N LEU A 346 0.26 -30.71 17.30
CA LEU A 346 1.00 -31.97 17.27
C LEU A 346 1.27 -32.49 18.69
N ALA A 347 1.74 -31.63 19.60
CA ALA A 347 2.04 -31.98 20.98
C ALA A 347 0.82 -32.52 21.73
N ALA A 348 -0.37 -31.93 21.49
CA ALA A 348 -1.63 -32.43 22.04
C ALA A 348 -2.01 -33.81 21.49
N LEU A 349 -1.68 -34.13 20.23
CA LEU A 349 -1.96 -35.44 19.64
C LEU A 349 -1.08 -36.56 20.19
N ILE A 350 0.14 -36.24 20.64
CA ILE A 350 1.11 -37.21 21.17
C ILE A 350 1.30 -37.13 22.69
N ASP A 351 0.44 -36.38 23.39
CA ASP A 351 0.43 -36.22 24.86
C ASP A 351 1.79 -35.82 25.44
N LEU A 352 2.45 -34.84 24.82
CA LEU A 352 3.70 -34.30 25.34
C LEU A 352 3.46 -33.53 26.65
N GLY A 353 4.38 -33.69 27.60
CA GLY A 353 4.37 -32.88 28.81
C GLY A 353 4.58 -31.38 28.54
N PRO A 354 4.42 -30.53 29.56
CA PRO A 354 4.47 -29.08 29.38
C PRO A 354 5.86 -28.56 28.97
N ALA A 355 6.93 -29.20 29.44
CA ALA A 355 8.30 -28.81 29.08
C ALA A 355 8.62 -29.18 27.62
N GLU A 356 8.24 -30.39 27.21
CA GLU A 356 8.43 -30.88 25.85
C GLU A 356 7.56 -30.11 24.85
N THR A 357 6.32 -29.77 25.23
CA THR A 357 5.43 -28.91 24.45
C THR A 357 6.03 -27.52 24.27
N GLY A 358 6.59 -26.92 25.34
CA GLY A 358 7.27 -25.62 25.26
C GLY A 358 8.45 -25.64 24.29
N LEU A 359 9.28 -26.68 24.35
CA LEU A 359 10.39 -26.87 23.43
C LEU A 359 9.90 -27.06 21.98
N ALA A 360 8.87 -27.88 21.77
CA ALA A 360 8.28 -28.10 20.44
C ALA A 360 7.75 -26.80 19.83
N VAL A 361 7.09 -25.95 20.64
CA VAL A 361 6.64 -24.62 20.21
C VAL A 361 7.81 -23.74 19.83
N LEU A 362 8.88 -23.68 20.62
CA LEU A 362 10.07 -22.88 20.28
C LEU A 362 10.74 -23.34 18.98
N VAL A 363 10.84 -24.67 18.77
CA VAL A 363 11.37 -25.24 17.53
C VAL A 363 10.47 -24.92 16.34
N SER A 364 9.15 -24.99 16.51
CA SER A 364 8.20 -24.65 15.44
C SER A 364 8.19 -23.16 15.13
N LEU A 365 8.27 -22.30 16.12
CA LEU A 365 8.45 -20.86 15.91
C LEU A 365 9.73 -20.59 15.12
N TRP A 366 10.83 -21.29 15.37
CA TRP A 366 12.05 -21.11 14.59
C TRP A 366 11.95 -21.67 13.15
N LEU A 367 11.29 -22.81 12.95
CA LEU A 367 11.19 -23.46 11.63
C LEU A 367 10.11 -22.86 10.73
N VAL A 368 8.91 -22.63 11.27
CA VAL A 368 7.68 -22.31 10.54
C VAL A 368 7.46 -20.79 10.40
N LEU A 369 7.94 -19.97 11.34
CA LEU A 369 7.77 -18.52 11.27
C LEU A 369 8.33 -17.86 10.00
N PRO A 370 9.53 -18.23 9.46
CA PRO A 370 10.01 -17.68 8.20
C PRO A 370 9.01 -17.88 7.06
N TRP A 371 8.39 -19.07 7.01
CA TRP A 371 7.45 -19.44 5.96
C TRP A 371 6.18 -18.62 6.03
N VAL A 372 5.59 -18.56 7.22
CA VAL A 372 4.34 -17.82 7.43
C VAL A 372 4.55 -16.33 7.19
N LEU A 373 5.64 -15.76 7.72
CA LEU A 373 5.90 -14.33 7.57
C LEU A 373 6.21 -13.95 6.12
N LEU A 374 7.05 -14.72 5.41
CA LEU A 374 7.30 -14.48 3.98
C LEU A 374 6.04 -14.66 3.15
N SER A 375 5.17 -15.61 3.51
CA SER A 375 3.91 -15.85 2.81
C SER A 375 2.91 -14.71 3.00
N GLN A 376 2.81 -14.15 4.21
CA GLN A 376 1.99 -12.97 4.47
C GLN A 376 2.45 -11.77 3.64
N ILE A 377 3.77 -11.59 3.50
CA ILE A 377 4.37 -10.49 2.75
C ILE A 377 4.20 -10.69 1.24
N ASP A 378 4.43 -11.91 0.72
CA ASP A 378 4.24 -12.23 -0.70
C ASP A 378 2.77 -12.13 -1.14
N SER A 379 1.84 -12.51 -0.26
CA SER A 379 0.39 -12.40 -0.53
C SER A 379 -0.20 -11.00 -0.30
N GLY A 380 0.55 -10.10 0.36
CA GLY A 380 0.02 -8.81 0.82
C GLY A 380 -1.14 -8.94 1.82
N SER A 381 -1.31 -10.12 2.44
CA SER A 381 -2.42 -10.43 3.34
C SER A 381 -1.91 -10.94 4.68
N MET A 382 -2.45 -10.41 5.78
CA MET A 382 -2.13 -10.87 7.14
C MET A 382 -2.50 -12.35 7.35
N PHE A 383 -3.48 -12.87 6.62
CA PHE A 383 -3.93 -14.27 6.73
C PHE A 383 -3.25 -15.21 5.73
N GLY A 384 -2.27 -14.73 4.96
CA GLY A 384 -1.53 -15.54 3.99
C GLY A 384 -0.59 -16.53 4.66
N VAL A 385 -1.12 -17.67 5.13
CA VAL A 385 -0.32 -18.69 5.85
C VAL A 385 0.65 -19.44 4.91
N PHE A 386 0.25 -19.66 3.66
CA PHE A 386 1.00 -20.50 2.72
C PHE A 386 0.99 -19.93 1.30
N SER A 387 2.18 -19.62 0.77
CA SER A 387 2.39 -19.24 -0.63
C SER A 387 3.05 -20.40 -1.39
N PRO A 388 2.40 -20.95 -2.44
CA PRO A 388 2.98 -21.99 -3.29
C PRO A 388 4.28 -21.56 -3.97
N ARG A 389 4.48 -20.23 -4.13
CA ARG A 389 5.68 -19.66 -4.73
C ARG A 389 6.90 -19.95 -3.87
N LEU A 390 6.77 -19.75 -2.55
CA LEU A 390 7.86 -20.00 -1.59
C LEU A 390 8.29 -21.46 -1.56
N LEU A 391 7.37 -22.42 -1.75
CA LEU A 391 7.74 -23.85 -1.75
C LEU A 391 8.67 -24.21 -2.90
N ARG A 392 8.49 -23.60 -4.07
CA ARG A 392 9.39 -23.83 -5.20
C ARG A 392 10.80 -23.34 -4.91
N THR A 393 10.95 -22.31 -4.06
CA THR A 393 12.26 -21.75 -3.71
C THR A 393 13.12 -22.71 -2.90
N LEU A 394 12.54 -23.68 -2.20
CA LEU A 394 13.31 -24.75 -1.57
C LEU A 394 14.11 -25.56 -2.58
N TRP A 395 13.58 -25.73 -3.79
CA TRP A 395 14.24 -26.48 -4.85
C TRP A 395 15.22 -25.62 -5.65
N HIS A 396 14.92 -24.33 -5.82
CA HIS A 396 15.75 -23.42 -6.60
C HIS A 396 16.90 -22.76 -5.81
N ALA A 397 16.71 -22.53 -4.51
CA ALA A 397 17.69 -21.88 -3.63
C ALA A 397 17.91 -22.64 -2.30
N PRO A 398 18.19 -23.96 -2.32
CA PRO A 398 18.30 -24.77 -1.10
C PRO A 398 19.43 -24.31 -0.17
N PHE A 399 20.56 -23.90 -0.74
CA PHE A 399 21.72 -23.45 0.04
C PHE A 399 21.44 -22.17 0.83
N SER A 400 20.62 -21.26 0.30
CA SER A 400 20.23 -20.02 1.00
C SER A 400 19.34 -20.32 2.20
N TRP A 401 18.39 -21.24 2.06
CA TRP A 401 17.54 -21.72 3.16
C TRP A 401 18.38 -22.42 4.24
N ILE A 402 19.27 -23.34 3.85
CA ILE A 402 20.16 -24.03 4.79
C ILE A 402 21.06 -23.02 5.50
N ALA A 403 21.62 -22.05 4.80
CA ALA A 403 22.44 -21.00 5.41
C ALA A 403 21.65 -20.15 6.41
N PHE A 404 20.43 -19.74 6.05
CA PHE A 404 19.54 -18.98 6.94
C PHE A 404 19.26 -19.74 8.23
N TYR A 405 18.83 -21.00 8.14
CA TYR A 405 18.58 -21.82 9.32
C TYR A 405 19.87 -22.06 10.10
N SER A 406 20.98 -22.41 9.45
CA SER A 406 22.24 -22.67 10.15
C SER A 406 22.72 -21.46 10.96
N VAL A 407 22.71 -20.26 10.36
CA VAL A 407 23.14 -19.03 11.03
C VAL A 407 22.15 -18.63 12.13
N SER A 408 20.84 -18.66 11.84
CA SER A 408 19.83 -18.30 12.85
C SER A 408 19.80 -19.27 14.03
N ALA A 409 20.08 -20.56 13.81
CA ALA A 409 20.22 -21.57 14.85
C ALA A 409 21.39 -21.27 15.79
N LEU A 410 22.53 -20.79 15.27
CA LEU A 410 23.66 -20.38 16.11
C LEU A 410 23.29 -19.19 16.99
N GLY A 411 22.60 -18.18 16.43
CA GLY A 411 22.11 -17.02 17.18
C GLY A 411 21.09 -17.41 18.26
N ALA A 412 20.09 -18.21 17.89
CA ALA A 412 19.07 -18.71 18.81
C ALA A 412 19.67 -19.64 19.88
N GLY A 413 20.63 -20.49 19.52
CA GLY A 413 21.35 -21.36 20.43
C GLY A 413 22.18 -20.57 21.44
N LEU A 414 22.91 -19.54 21.01
CA LEU A 414 23.65 -18.64 21.91
C LEU A 414 22.70 -17.95 22.90
N TRP A 415 21.56 -17.46 22.41
CA TRP A 415 20.52 -16.88 23.25
C TRP A 415 19.96 -17.87 24.27
N ALA A 416 19.57 -19.08 23.83
CA ALA A 416 18.99 -20.10 24.70
C ALA A 416 19.99 -20.57 25.76
N VAL A 417 21.24 -20.88 25.36
CA VAL A 417 22.30 -21.29 26.28
C VAL A 417 22.60 -20.19 27.30
N SER A 418 22.71 -18.94 26.87
CA SER A 418 22.93 -17.81 27.80
C SER A 418 21.79 -17.66 28.79
N SER A 419 20.54 -17.82 28.32
CA SER A 419 19.33 -17.77 29.15
C SER A 419 19.32 -18.86 30.21
N VAL A 420 19.67 -20.09 29.81
CA VAL A 420 19.76 -21.24 30.72
C VAL A 420 20.90 -21.00 31.71
N LEU A 421 22.13 -20.76 31.26
CA LEU A 421 23.28 -20.58 32.16
C LEU A 421 23.05 -19.48 33.21
N LEU A 422 22.47 -18.33 32.82
CA LEU A 422 22.18 -17.25 33.77
C LEU A 422 21.05 -17.60 34.74
N SER A 423 20.00 -18.28 34.28
CA SER A 423 18.89 -18.68 35.15
C SER A 423 19.29 -19.73 36.18
N TRP A 424 20.30 -20.57 35.88
CA TRP A 424 20.89 -21.50 36.85
C TRP A 424 21.64 -20.80 37.99
N VAL A 425 22.23 -19.62 37.74
CA VAL A 425 22.92 -18.84 38.78
C VAL A 425 21.91 -18.05 39.62
N SER A 426 21.00 -17.34 38.97
CA SER A 426 19.90 -16.64 39.64
C SER A 426 18.80 -16.31 38.62
N PRO A 427 17.52 -16.51 38.95
CA PRO A 427 16.43 -16.16 38.05
C PRO A 427 16.40 -14.66 37.72
N TYR A 428 16.93 -13.79 38.58
CA TYR A 428 17.02 -12.36 38.33
C TYR A 428 18.10 -11.98 37.31
N LEU A 429 19.14 -12.81 37.16
CA LEU A 429 20.14 -12.60 36.12
C LEU A 429 19.59 -12.88 34.72
N ALA A 430 18.45 -13.57 34.60
CA ALA A 430 17.77 -13.73 33.32
C ALA A 430 17.36 -12.37 32.69
N ILE A 431 17.18 -11.31 33.49
CA ILE A 431 16.91 -9.95 32.98
C ILE A 431 18.09 -9.43 32.17
N ALA A 432 19.33 -9.83 32.51
CA ALA A 432 20.52 -9.43 31.78
C ALA A 432 20.59 -10.03 30.36
N VAL A 433 19.72 -10.98 30.03
CA VAL A 433 19.58 -11.55 28.67
C VAL A 433 18.79 -10.64 27.74
N ALA A 434 18.02 -9.68 28.27
CA ALA A 434 17.16 -8.80 27.47
C ALA A 434 17.87 -8.16 26.25
N PRO A 435 19.12 -7.67 26.35
CA PRO A 435 19.83 -7.15 25.19
C PRO A 435 20.16 -8.20 24.13
N LEU A 436 20.46 -9.43 24.55
CA LEU A 436 20.69 -10.55 23.65
C LEU A 436 19.40 -10.99 22.95
N THR A 437 18.26 -10.97 23.66
CA THR A 437 16.94 -11.25 23.07
C THR A 437 16.59 -10.24 21.98
N ALA A 438 16.73 -8.94 22.27
CA ALA A 438 16.47 -7.87 21.29
C ALA A 438 17.40 -7.99 20.08
N LEU A 439 18.68 -8.29 20.32
CA LEU A 439 19.66 -8.49 19.26
C LEU A 439 19.32 -9.70 18.38
N ALA A 440 18.99 -10.85 18.99
CA ALA A 440 18.65 -12.07 18.27
C ALA A 440 17.43 -11.86 17.37
N ALA A 441 16.41 -11.14 17.85
CA ALA A 441 15.22 -10.83 17.07
C ALA A 441 15.49 -9.89 15.88
N LEU A 442 16.26 -8.81 16.07
CA LEU A 442 16.65 -7.92 14.97
C LEU A 442 17.56 -8.63 13.95
N GLN A 443 18.51 -9.44 14.42
CA GLN A 443 19.37 -10.24 13.56
C GLN A 443 18.55 -11.26 12.76
N TYR A 444 17.55 -11.88 13.37
CA TYR A 444 16.66 -12.81 12.68
C TYR A 444 15.88 -12.13 11.56
N ALA A 445 15.31 -10.94 11.83
CA ALA A 445 14.62 -10.15 10.80
C ALA A 445 15.55 -9.74 9.65
N TRP A 446 16.80 -9.35 9.96
CA TRP A 446 17.83 -9.05 8.97
C TRP A 446 18.15 -10.26 8.09
N LEU A 447 18.43 -11.42 8.70
CA LEU A 447 18.71 -12.65 7.97
C LEU A 447 17.53 -13.08 7.09
N LEU A 448 16.30 -12.91 7.57
CA LEU A 448 15.09 -13.23 6.83
C LEU A 448 14.93 -12.31 5.61
N GLY A 449 15.26 -11.02 5.75
CA GLY A 449 15.27 -10.09 4.62
C GLY A 449 16.32 -10.43 3.58
N ARG A 450 17.53 -10.84 4.00
CA ARG A 450 18.57 -11.35 3.07
C ARG A 450 18.14 -12.61 2.33
N LEU A 451 17.44 -13.51 3.01
CA LEU A 451 16.85 -14.69 2.37
C LEU A 451 15.81 -14.28 1.32
N ALA A 452 14.90 -13.37 1.66
CA ALA A 452 13.88 -12.86 0.75
C ALA A 452 14.49 -12.17 -0.49
N TRP A 453 15.59 -11.42 -0.32
CA TRP A 453 16.32 -10.79 -1.42
C TRP A 453 16.86 -11.83 -2.41
N VAL A 454 17.48 -12.90 -1.92
CA VAL A 454 18.01 -13.99 -2.77
C VAL A 454 16.89 -14.75 -3.46
N ILE A 455 15.80 -15.05 -2.73
CA ILE A 455 14.62 -15.72 -3.29
C ILE A 455 14.04 -14.90 -4.45
N ALA A 456 13.85 -13.59 -4.25
CA ALA A 456 13.28 -12.72 -5.26
C ALA A 456 14.17 -12.63 -6.52
N ALA A 457 15.49 -12.63 -6.35
CA ALA A 457 16.44 -12.66 -7.47
C ALA A 457 16.46 -14.01 -8.21
N ALA A 458 16.22 -15.12 -7.50
CA ALA A 458 16.19 -16.47 -8.07
C ALA A 458 14.90 -16.80 -8.83
N THR A 459 13.84 -15.99 -8.69
CA THR A 459 12.57 -16.15 -9.42
C THR A 459 12.29 -14.96 -10.36
N PRO A 460 13.11 -14.73 -11.41
CA PRO A 460 13.01 -13.52 -12.23
C PRO A 460 11.77 -13.41 -13.17
N ASP A 461 10.95 -14.45 -13.35
CA ASP A 461 10.04 -14.53 -14.53
C ASP A 461 8.52 -14.47 -14.28
N TRP A 462 8.00 -13.58 -13.43
CA TRP A 462 6.53 -13.42 -13.30
C TRP A 462 5.98 -12.00 -13.48
N ALA A 463 6.80 -10.96 -13.39
CA ALA A 463 6.37 -9.58 -13.67
C ALA A 463 6.25 -9.26 -15.18
N LEU A 464 6.60 -10.20 -16.07
CA LEU A 464 6.46 -10.06 -17.52
C LEU A 464 5.29 -10.89 -18.11
N ASN A 465 4.51 -11.56 -17.26
CA ASN A 465 3.36 -12.39 -17.67
C ASN A 465 2.02 -11.89 -17.14
N GLU A 466 1.94 -10.65 -16.61
CA GLU A 466 0.67 -9.93 -16.77
C GLU A 466 0.55 -9.67 -18.27
N PRO A 467 -0.46 -10.23 -18.97
CA PRO A 467 -0.73 -9.76 -20.32
C PRO A 467 -0.92 -8.26 -20.19
N ALA A 468 -0.04 -7.48 -20.82
CA ALA A 468 -0.24 -6.06 -21.00
C ALA A 468 -1.71 -5.88 -21.36
N GLU A 469 -2.44 -5.11 -20.55
CA GLU A 469 -3.76 -4.63 -20.92
C GLU A 469 -3.54 -3.93 -22.27
N THR A 470 -3.84 -4.68 -23.34
CA THR A 470 -3.79 -4.18 -24.69
C THR A 470 -4.87 -3.10 -24.79
N PRO A 471 -4.53 -1.93 -25.34
CA PRO A 471 -5.38 -0.74 -25.34
C PRO A 471 -6.72 -0.97 -26.03
#